data_AF-A0A7X7U4W3-F1
#
_entry.id   AF-A0A7X7U4W3-F1
#
_cell.length_a   1.000
_cell.length_b   1.000
_cell.length_c   1.000
_cell.angle_alpha   90.00
_cell.angle_beta   90.00
_cell.angle_gamma   90.00
#
_symmetry.space_group_name_H-M   'P 1'
#
loop_
_entity.id
_entity.type
_entity.pdbx_description
1 polymer ?
#
loop_
_entity_poly.entity_id
_entity_poly.type
_entity_poly.pdbx_seq_one_letter_code
_entity_poly.pdbx_strand_id
1 'polypeptide(L)' 'MIPEELIKRIRQIQIYTSRAVNASFAGQYESVFKGRGMQFDEVREYMPGDDIRDIDWNVTARTGKPFI' A
#
# COMPACT_ATOMS: atom_id res chain seq x y z
N MET A 1 9.13 12.88 -39.64
CA MET A 1 8.84 11.69 -38.82
C MET A 1 9.84 11.68 -37.67
N ILE A 2 9.38 11.60 -36.42
CA ILE A 2 10.29 11.63 -35.26
C ILE A 2 11.09 10.31 -35.25
N PRO A 3 12.44 10.34 -35.16
CA PRO A 3 13.24 9.11 -35.14
C PRO A 3 12.89 8.21 -33.95
N GLU A 4 12.74 6.90 -34.15
CA GLU A 4 12.38 5.94 -33.08
C GLU A 4 13.39 5.95 -31.92
N GLU A 5 14.66 6.20 -32.23
CA GLU A 5 15.73 6.31 -31.24
C GLU A 5 15.52 7.49 -30.28
N LEU A 6 14.98 8.59 -30.80
CA LEU A 6 14.65 9.77 -30.01
C LEU A 6 13.47 9.49 -29.07
N ILE A 7 12.47 8.73 -29.54
CA ILE A 7 11.30 8.33 -28.72
C ILE A 7 11.72 7.41 -27.57
N LYS A 8 12.59 6.42 -27.83
CA LYS A 8 13.12 5.53 -26.79
C LYS A 8 13.88 6.29 -25.71
N ARG A 9 14.70 7.26 -26.11
CA ARG A 9 15.50 8.08 -25.20
C ARG A 9 14.64 9.02 -24.34
N ILE A 10 13.62 9.63 -24.93
CA ILE A 10 12.62 10.43 -24.20
C ILE A 10 11.89 9.56 -23.17
N ARG A 11 11.47 8.34 -23.54
CA ARG A 11 10.78 7.42 -22.62
C ARG A 11 11.66 6.97 -21.45
N GLN A 12 12.95 6.73 -21.69
CA GLN A 12 13.90 6.41 -20.62
C GLN A 12 14.07 7.56 -19.62
N ILE A 13 14.21 8.80 -20.12
CA ILE A 13 14.29 10.00 -19.29
C ILE A 13 13.01 10.15 -18.47
N GLN A 14 11.84 9.99 -19.11
CA GLN A 14 10.55 10.08 -18.42
C GLN A 14 10.43 9.05 -17.29
N ILE A 15 10.81 7.79 -17.51
CA ILE A 15 10.73 6.73 -16.49
C ILE A 15 11.64 7.06 -15.30
N TYR A 16 12.87 7.50 -15.56
CA TYR A 16 13.83 7.82 -14.52
C TYR A 16 13.36 9.02 -13.69
N THR A 17 12.94 10.10 -14.35
CA THR A 17 12.43 11.30 -13.69
C THR A 17 11.17 11.01 -12.89
N SER A 18 10.21 10.23 -13.43
CA SER A 18 9.00 9.84 -12.69
C SER A 18 9.30 9.01 -11.44
N ARG A 19 10.29 8.10 -11.49
CA ARG A 19 10.72 7.34 -10.29
C ARG A 19 11.44 8.23 -9.29
N ALA A 20 12.30 9.14 -9.73
CA ALA A 20 13.02 10.06 -8.84
C ALA A 20 12.06 11.03 -8.14
N VAL A 21 11.09 11.58 -8.87
CA VAL A 21 10.03 12.44 -8.33
C VAL A 21 9.17 11.65 -7.33
N ASN A 22 8.66 10.48 -7.70
CA ASN A 22 7.85 9.66 -6.78
C ASN A 22 8.63 9.16 -5.55
N ALA A 23 9.92 8.85 -5.68
CA ALA A 23 10.77 8.49 -4.54
C ALA A 23 11.04 9.69 -3.63
N SER A 24 11.16 10.90 -4.17
CA SER A 24 11.30 12.13 -3.37
C SER A 24 10.01 12.50 -2.63
N PHE A 25 8.85 12.06 -3.11
CA PHE A 25 7.54 12.23 -2.46
C PHE A 25 7.11 11.02 -1.62
N ALA A 26 7.90 9.94 -1.60
CA ALA A 26 7.65 8.76 -0.79
C ALA A 26 7.94 9.07 0.68
N GLY A 27 6.91 9.55 1.40
CA GLY A 27 6.98 9.95 2.80
C GLY A 27 6.31 11.31 3.09
N GLN A 28 5.99 12.10 2.07
CA GLN A 28 5.27 13.37 2.21
C GLN A 28 3.80 13.31 1.79
N TYR A 29 3.33 12.15 1.31
CA TYR A 29 1.90 11.91 1.18
C TYR A 29 1.31 11.64 2.57
N GLU A 30 1.11 12.71 3.31
CA GLU A 30 0.15 12.73 4.40
C GLU A 30 -1.22 12.54 3.75
N SER A 31 -1.78 11.34 3.91
CA SER A 31 -3.12 11.04 3.46
C SER A 31 -4.08 12.11 3.98
N VAL A 32 -4.75 12.84 3.09
CA VAL A 32 -5.86 13.75 3.44
C VAL A 32 -7.03 13.00 4.09
N PHE A 33 -7.07 11.67 3.95
CA PHE A 33 -7.81 10.84 4.89
C PHE A 33 -7.03 10.80 6.19
N LYS A 34 -7.43 11.67 7.13
CA LYS A 34 -7.27 11.37 8.56
C LYS A 34 -7.95 10.03 8.78
N GLY A 35 -7.17 8.95 8.79
CA GLY A 35 -7.66 7.64 9.23
C GLY A 35 -8.42 7.90 10.52
N ARG A 36 -9.67 7.45 10.60
CA ARG A 36 -10.46 7.57 11.83
C ARG A 36 -9.56 7.08 12.95
N GLY A 37 -9.17 7.99 13.83
CA GLY A 37 -8.30 7.67 14.95
C GLY A 37 -8.92 6.52 15.71
N MET A 38 -8.32 5.36 15.55
CA MET A 38 -8.43 4.24 16.44
C MET A 38 -6.95 3.87 16.59
N GLN A 39 -6.42 3.95 17.80
CA GLN A 39 -5.17 3.24 18.10
C GLN A 39 -5.29 1.85 17.45
N PHE A 40 -4.23 1.41 16.77
CA PHE A 40 -4.12 0.03 16.33
C PHE A 40 -4.24 -0.85 17.57
N ASP A 41 -5.46 -1.27 17.89
CA ASP A 41 -5.75 -2.21 18.97
C ASP A 41 -5.29 -3.56 18.43
N GLU A 42 -4.45 -4.22 19.20
CA GLU A 42 -3.61 -5.32 18.73
C GLU A 42 -4.43 -6.40 17.99
N VAL A 43 -3.86 -6.95 16.92
CA VAL A 43 -4.44 -8.10 16.21
C VAL A 43 -4.60 -9.24 17.21
N ARG A 44 -5.85 -9.64 17.48
CA ARG A 44 -6.16 -10.63 18.52
C ARG A 44 -6.77 -11.89 17.93
N GLU A 45 -6.50 -13.02 18.58
CA GLU A 45 -7.12 -14.28 18.17
C GLU A 45 -8.64 -14.16 18.34
N TYR A 46 -9.38 -14.60 17.33
CA TYR A 46 -10.84 -14.61 17.31
C TYR A 46 -11.38 -15.36 18.52
N MET A 47 -12.37 -14.76 19.19
CA MET A 47 -13.12 -15.37 20.26
C MET A 47 -14.58 -15.61 19.84
N PRO A 48 -15.22 -16.69 20.30
CA PRO A 48 -16.64 -16.89 20.07
C PRO A 48 -17.46 -15.70 20.58
N GLY A 49 -18.12 -14.99 19.67
CA GLY A 49 -18.85 -13.75 19.97
C GLY A 49 -18.41 -12.57 19.10
N ASP A 50 -17.24 -12.66 18.47
CA ASP A 50 -16.77 -11.67 17.51
C ASP A 50 -17.51 -11.78 16.17
N ASP A 51 -17.68 -10.65 15.46
CA ASP A 51 -18.22 -10.67 14.11
C ASP A 51 -17.18 -11.29 13.16
N ILE A 52 -17.60 -12.33 12.45
CA ILE A 52 -16.78 -13.05 11.44
C ILE A 52 -16.33 -12.10 10.31
N ARG A 53 -17.07 -11.02 10.08
CA ARG A 53 -16.72 -9.98 9.09
C ARG A 53 -15.47 -9.20 9.44
N ASP A 54 -15.11 -9.18 10.73
CA ASP A 54 -13.94 -8.47 11.23
C ASP A 54 -12.67 -9.33 11.14
N ILE A 55 -12.77 -10.58 10.68
CA ILE A 55 -11.61 -11.46 10.54
C ILE A 55 -10.61 -10.92 9.50
N ASP A 56 -9.38 -10.69 9.96
CA ASP A 56 -8.23 -10.47 9.10
C ASP A 56 -7.75 -11.81 8.51
N TRP A 57 -8.18 -12.07 7.28
CA TRP A 57 -7.79 -13.27 6.53
C TRP A 57 -6.29 -13.31 6.18
N ASN A 58 -5.59 -12.18 6.09
CA ASN A 58 -4.15 -12.15 5.82
C ASN A 58 -3.33 -12.61 7.02
N VAL A 59 -3.71 -12.19 8.23
CA VAL A 59 -3.06 -12.67 9.46
C VAL A 59 -3.45 -14.11 9.73
N THR A 60 -4.73 -14.45 9.52
CA THR A 60 -5.25 -15.82 9.66
C THR A 60 -4.50 -16.80 8.75
N ALA A 61 -4.24 -16.43 7.50
CA ALA A 61 -3.50 -17.27 6.55
C ALA A 61 -2.04 -17.52 6.96
N ARG A 62 -1.41 -16.58 7.69
CA ARG A 62 -0.02 -16.69 8.14
C ARG A 62 0.14 -17.46 9.44
N THR A 63 -0.85 -17.37 10.32
CA THR A 63 -0.80 -17.94 11.68
C THR A 63 -1.55 -19.27 11.80
N GLY A 64 -2.44 -19.58 10.85
CA GLY A 64 -3.25 -20.79 10.85
C GLY A 64 -4.43 -20.76 11.84
N LYS A 65 -4.69 -19.62 12.48
CA LYS A 65 -5.78 -19.41 13.43
C LYS A 65 -6.54 -18.13 13.06
N PRO A 66 -7.85 -18.01 13.32
CA PRO A 66 -8.58 -16.79 12.97
C PRO A 66 -8.18 -15.62 13.88
N PHE A 67 -7.93 -14.46 13.28
CA PHE A 67 -7.62 -13.21 13.98
C PHE A 67 -8.57 -12.11 13.52
N ILE A 68 -8.91 -11.19 14.42
CA ILE A 68 -9.59 -9.93 14.10
C ILE A 68 -8.66 -8.75 14.31
#